data_AF-A0A3N5GPR8-F1
#
_entry.id   AF-A0A3N5GPR8-F1
#
_cell.length_a   1.000
_cell.length_b   1.000
_cell.length_c   1.000
_cell.angle_alpha   90.00
_cell.angle_beta   90.00
_cell.angle_gamma   90.00
#
_symmetry.space_group_name_H-M   'P 1'
#
loop_
_entity.id
_entity.type
_entity.pdbx_description
1 polymer ?
#
loop_
_entity_poly.entity_id
_entity_poly.type
_entity_poly.pdbx_seq_one_letter_code
_entity_poly.pdbx_strand_id
1 'polypeptide(L)'
;GMCGRRTLDSLGVNASPLAVGWTTSREHVLGMPTTLKAAQAVFADTGGLHASGLFSRNGELQLIAEDVGRHNALDKVVGRMLFAGRLPLSDSMLCVSGRTSYEIVQKALLAGIPLVAAVSAPSSLAIELAEEGGITLLGFVRGERFNIYAHPERIDS
;
A
#
# COMPACT_ATOMS: atom_id res chain seq x y z
N GLY A 1 -24.76 -10.09 -3.37
CA GLY A 1 -23.32 -9.89 -3.67
C GLY A 1 -22.45 -10.81 -2.85
N MET A 2 -22.40 -12.11 -3.20
CA MET A 2 -21.59 -13.13 -2.51
C MET A 2 -20.36 -13.59 -3.33
N CYS A 3 -20.20 -13.07 -4.55
CA CYS A 3 -19.18 -13.56 -5.48
C CYS A 3 -17.76 -13.21 -4.99
N GLY A 4 -17.49 -11.96 -4.58
CA GLY A 4 -16.17 -11.56 -4.10
C GLY A 4 -15.77 -12.17 -2.75
N ARG A 5 -16.73 -12.44 -1.85
CA ARG A 5 -16.44 -13.01 -0.52
C ARG A 5 -15.94 -14.45 -0.62
N ARG A 6 -16.53 -15.28 -1.49
CA ARG A 6 -16.11 -16.68 -1.68
C ARG A 6 -14.71 -16.81 -2.26
N THR A 7 -14.26 -15.86 -3.08
CA THR A 7 -12.93 -15.90 -3.68
C THR A 7 -11.86 -15.42 -2.70
N LEU A 8 -12.12 -14.35 -1.94
CA LEU A 8 -11.25 -13.94 -0.83
C LEU A 8 -11.15 -15.04 0.24
N ASP A 9 -12.25 -15.74 0.55
CA ASP A 9 -12.25 -16.91 1.43
C ASP A 9 -11.32 -18.01 0.88
N SER A 10 -11.28 -18.22 -0.44
CA SER A 10 -10.38 -19.20 -1.09
C SER A 10 -8.90 -18.82 -1.00
N LEU A 11 -8.60 -17.52 -0.92
CA LEU A 11 -7.28 -16.98 -0.62
C LEU A 11 -6.98 -16.99 0.89
N GLY A 12 -7.93 -17.38 1.73
CA GLY A 12 -7.81 -17.42 3.19
C GLY A 12 -7.95 -16.04 3.85
N VAL A 13 -8.53 -15.05 3.17
CA VAL A 13 -8.73 -13.69 3.68
C VAL A 13 -10.19 -13.46 4.05
N ASN A 14 -10.47 -13.27 5.35
CA ASN A 14 -11.79 -12.85 5.80
C ASN A 14 -11.92 -11.32 5.77
N ALA A 15 -12.03 -10.76 4.58
CA ALA A 15 -12.26 -9.33 4.35
C ALA A 15 -13.32 -9.12 3.27
N SER A 16 -13.90 -7.93 3.22
CA SER A 16 -14.73 -7.51 2.08
C SER A 16 -13.90 -6.62 1.16
N PRO A 17 -14.18 -6.63 -0.16
CA PRO A 17 -13.53 -5.72 -1.09
C PRO A 17 -13.72 -4.25 -0.65
N LEU A 18 -12.68 -3.45 -0.79
CA LEU A 18 -12.69 -2.04 -0.41
C LEU A 18 -13.38 -1.19 -1.50
N ALA A 19 -14.47 -0.54 -1.12
CA ALA A 19 -15.13 0.48 -1.94
C ALA A 19 -14.85 1.86 -1.33
N VAL A 20 -14.17 2.73 -2.07
CA VAL A 20 -13.91 4.11 -1.67
C VAL A 20 -14.24 5.06 -2.82
N GLY A 21 -14.82 6.22 -2.49
CA GLY A 21 -15.31 7.21 -3.46
C GLY A 21 -14.36 8.38 -3.70
N TRP A 22 -13.06 8.23 -3.41
CA TRP A 22 -12.05 9.26 -3.64
C TRP A 22 -11.01 8.80 -4.66
N THR A 23 -10.42 9.77 -5.33
CA THR A 23 -9.31 9.61 -6.27
C THR A 23 -8.08 10.40 -5.79
N THR A 24 -6.92 10.13 -6.39
CA THR A 24 -5.68 10.87 -6.17
C THR A 24 -5.01 11.20 -7.50
N SER A 25 -4.24 12.30 -7.54
CA SER A 25 -3.45 12.66 -8.71
C SER A 25 -2.25 11.73 -8.91
N ARG A 26 -1.78 11.65 -10.16
CA ARG A 26 -0.52 10.97 -10.52
C ARG A 26 0.68 11.59 -9.79
N GLU A 27 0.67 12.90 -9.61
CA GLU A 27 1.74 13.65 -8.95
C GLU A 27 1.91 13.20 -7.50
N HIS A 28 0.81 13.07 -6.74
CA HIS A 28 0.87 12.58 -5.37
C HIS A 28 1.54 11.20 -5.29
N VAL A 29 1.13 10.27 -6.16
CA VAL A 29 1.70 8.91 -6.20
C VAL A 29 3.18 8.93 -6.55
N LEU A 30 3.57 9.69 -7.57
CA LEU A 30 4.96 9.79 -8.02
C LEU A 30 5.88 10.43 -6.96
N GLY A 31 5.33 11.33 -6.13
CA GLY A 31 6.04 11.94 -5.00
C GLY A 31 6.28 10.97 -3.83
N MET A 32 5.43 9.96 -3.64
CA MET A 32 5.49 9.08 -2.45
C MET A 32 6.85 8.40 -2.25
N PRO A 33 7.49 7.75 -3.24
CA PRO A 33 8.80 7.12 -3.04
C PRO A 33 9.90 8.11 -2.67
N THR A 34 9.88 9.31 -3.24
CA THR A 34 10.86 10.36 -2.94
C THR A 34 10.72 10.83 -1.51
N THR A 35 9.49 11.14 -1.09
CA THR A 35 9.19 11.53 0.30
C THR A 35 9.50 10.41 1.28
N LEU A 36 9.19 9.15 0.93
CA LEU A 36 9.49 7.98 1.75
C LEU A 36 11.01 7.85 1.96
N LYS A 37 11.79 7.93 0.88
CA LYS A 37 13.25 7.82 0.94
C LYS A 37 13.88 8.97 1.75
N ALA A 38 13.38 10.19 1.60
CA ALA A 38 13.86 11.35 2.35
C ALA A 38 13.59 11.24 3.86
N ALA A 39 12.52 10.54 4.24
CA ALA A 39 12.16 10.32 5.65
C ALA A 39 12.81 9.05 6.26
N GLN A 40 13.52 8.23 5.49
CA GLN A 40 14.26 7.06 5.99
C GLN A 40 15.62 7.45 6.59
N ALA A 41 15.62 7.90 7.84
CA ALA A 41 16.83 8.33 8.53
C ALA A 41 17.86 7.19 8.64
N VAL A 42 17.44 5.97 8.99
CA VAL A 42 18.39 4.87 9.27
C VAL A 42 18.89 4.20 7.99
N PHE A 43 18.09 4.22 6.91
CA PHE A 43 18.56 3.76 5.60
C PHE A 43 19.72 4.61 5.06
N ALA A 44 19.71 5.93 5.30
CA ALA A 44 20.78 6.80 4.85
C ALA A 44 22.15 6.36 5.40
N ASP A 45 22.17 5.84 6.63
CA ASP A 45 23.38 5.42 7.32
C ASP A 45 23.79 3.96 7.01
N THR A 46 22.83 3.10 6.65
CA THR A 46 23.04 1.64 6.59
C THR A 46 22.80 1.00 5.22
N GLY A 47 21.96 1.60 4.37
CA GLY A 47 21.51 1.03 3.10
C GLY A 47 20.73 -0.30 3.21
N GLY A 48 20.47 -0.79 4.43
CA GLY A 48 20.03 -2.17 4.67
C GLY A 48 18.57 -2.33 5.09
N LEU A 49 17.80 -1.24 5.17
CA LEU A 49 16.43 -1.27 5.69
C LEU A 49 15.38 -1.04 4.61
N HIS A 50 14.24 -1.70 4.78
CA HIS A 50 13.00 -1.38 4.09
C HIS A 50 12.21 -0.32 4.85
N ALA A 51 11.33 0.37 4.12
CA ALA A 51 10.35 1.27 4.72
C ALA A 51 8.94 1.04 4.17
N SER A 52 7.98 1.37 5.02
CA SER A 52 6.58 1.52 4.68
C SER A 52 6.12 2.89 5.17
N GLY A 53 5.47 3.65 4.29
CA GLY A 53 4.92 4.96 4.60
C GLY A 53 3.42 5.00 4.37
N LEU A 54 2.69 5.55 5.32
CA LEU A 54 1.27 5.88 5.19
C LEU A 54 1.15 7.33 4.74
N PHE A 55 0.37 7.54 3.69
CA PHE A 55 0.14 8.85 3.10
C PHE A 55 -1.35 9.17 3.10
N SER A 56 -1.70 10.44 3.17
CA SER A 56 -3.07 10.89 2.86
C SER A 56 -3.32 10.79 1.36
N ARG A 57 -4.60 10.83 0.93
CA ARG A 57 -4.98 10.94 -0.49
C ARG A 57 -4.41 12.17 -1.23
N ASN A 58 -3.90 13.16 -0.48
CA ASN A 58 -3.27 14.36 -1.04
C ASN A 58 -1.73 14.21 -1.15
N GLY A 59 -1.18 13.02 -0.90
CA GLY A 59 0.26 12.76 -1.01
C GLY A 59 1.08 13.21 0.20
N GLU A 60 0.44 13.60 1.31
CA GLU A 60 1.15 13.99 2.54
C GLU A 60 1.56 12.75 3.34
N LEU A 61 2.84 12.66 3.74
CA LEU A 61 3.33 11.58 4.60
C LEU A 61 2.78 11.73 6.02
N GLN A 62 1.97 10.78 6.46
CA GLN A 62 1.37 10.75 7.80
C GLN A 62 2.21 9.94 8.80
N LEU A 63 2.80 8.84 8.35
CA LEU A 63 3.58 7.94 9.20
C LEU A 63 4.61 7.18 8.35
N ILE A 64 5.80 6.95 8.90
CA ILE A 64 6.82 6.06 8.32
C ILE A 64 7.30 5.05 9.35
N ALA A 65 7.57 3.83 8.90
CA ALA A 65 8.29 2.81 9.65
C ALA A 65 9.43 2.23 8.83
N GLU A 66 10.55 1.95 9.50
CA GLU A 66 11.68 1.23 8.95
C GLU A 66 11.87 -0.13 9.63
N ASP A 67 12.33 -1.13 8.89
CA ASP A 67 12.74 -2.42 9.41
C ASP A 67 13.63 -3.17 8.41
N VAL A 68 14.40 -4.14 8.88
CA VAL A 68 15.17 -5.05 8.00
C VAL A 68 14.21 -5.84 7.11
N GLY A 69 13.03 -6.23 7.64
CA GLY A 69 11.98 -6.91 6.88
C GLY A 69 10.91 -5.95 6.37
N ARG A 70 10.64 -5.96 5.06
CA ARG A 70 9.55 -5.15 4.46
C ARG A 70 8.18 -5.40 5.10
N HIS A 71 7.90 -6.65 5.50
CA HIS A 71 6.64 -7.01 6.15
C HIS A 71 6.53 -6.38 7.55
N ASN A 72 7.62 -6.38 8.31
CA ASN A 72 7.68 -5.78 9.63
C ASN A 72 7.56 -4.26 9.57
N ALA A 73 8.13 -3.63 8.54
CA ALA A 73 7.96 -2.20 8.30
C ALA A 73 6.46 -1.86 8.14
N LEU A 74 5.71 -2.64 7.35
CA LEU A 74 4.26 -2.47 7.24
C LEU A 74 3.54 -2.75 8.56
N ASP A 75 3.89 -3.84 9.27
CA ASP A 75 3.26 -4.17 10.56
C ASP A 75 3.43 -3.05 11.59
N LYS A 76 4.58 -2.36 11.60
CA LYS A 76 4.81 -1.19 12.45
C LYS A 76 3.96 0.03 12.06
N VAL A 77 3.63 0.20 10.78
CA VAL A 77 2.68 1.25 10.33
C VAL A 77 1.27 0.89 10.80
N VAL A 78 0.79 -0.30 10.47
CA VAL A 78 -0.57 -0.77 10.80
C VAL A 78 -0.76 -0.83 12.32
N GLY A 79 0.21 -1.40 13.04
CA GLY A 79 0.18 -1.52 14.49
C GLY A 79 0.09 -0.17 15.20
N ARG A 80 0.84 0.84 14.73
CA ARG A 80 0.75 2.20 15.29
C ARG A 80 -0.63 2.83 15.06
N MET A 81 -1.21 2.66 13.88
CA MET A 81 -2.57 3.16 13.59
C MET A 81 -3.64 2.41 14.39
N LEU A 82 -3.47 1.11 14.61
CA LEU A 82 -4.31 0.31 15.49
C LEU A 82 -4.27 0.82 16.93
N PHE A 83 -3.07 0.97 17.52
CA PHE A 83 -2.93 1.48 18.89
C PHE A 83 -3.42 2.92 19.05
N ALA A 84 -3.40 3.72 17.98
CA ALA A 84 -3.95 5.07 17.96
C ALA A 84 -5.48 5.12 17.74
N GLY A 85 -6.16 3.97 17.57
CA GLY A 85 -7.61 3.92 17.31
C GLY A 85 -8.01 4.51 15.96
N ARG A 86 -7.14 4.41 14.93
CA ARG A 86 -7.32 5.06 13.62
C ARG A 86 -7.72 4.10 12.49
N LEU A 87 -8.01 2.84 12.78
CA LEU A 87 -8.53 1.91 11.77
C LEU A 87 -10.05 2.09 11.57
N PRO A 88 -10.58 1.86 10.35
CA PRO A 88 -9.88 1.50 9.11
C PRO A 88 -9.16 2.70 8.45
N LEU A 89 -8.13 2.42 7.66
CA LEU A 89 -7.31 3.42 6.97
C LEU A 89 -7.84 3.78 5.57
N SER A 90 -9.17 3.94 5.46
CA SER A 90 -9.87 4.07 4.18
C SER A 90 -9.55 5.35 3.40
N ASP A 91 -8.99 6.36 4.05
CA ASP A 91 -8.56 7.63 3.43
C ASP A 91 -7.03 7.73 3.23
N SER A 92 -6.34 6.59 3.31
CA SER A 92 -4.88 6.53 3.21
C SER A 92 -4.38 5.75 2.01
N MET A 93 -3.14 6.05 1.62
CA MET A 93 -2.35 5.31 0.65
C MET A 93 -1.12 4.71 1.33
N LEU A 94 -0.70 3.52 0.92
CA LEU A 94 0.53 2.88 1.40
C LEU A 94 1.63 2.97 0.35
N CYS A 95 2.81 3.48 0.72
CA CYS A 95 4.03 3.32 -0.06
C CYS A 95 4.95 2.27 0.58
N VAL A 96 5.50 1.34 -0.21
CA VAL A 96 6.51 0.38 0.25
C VAL A 96 7.77 0.47 -0.61
N SER A 97 8.94 0.43 0.04
CA SER A 97 10.23 0.52 -0.67
C SER A 97 10.66 -0.79 -1.36
N GLY A 98 9.99 -1.91 -1.05
CA GLY A 98 10.29 -3.24 -1.58
C GLY A 98 9.33 -3.71 -2.68
N ARG A 99 9.34 -5.03 -2.92
CA ARG A 99 8.34 -5.73 -3.75
C ARG A 99 7.03 -5.90 -2.98
N THR A 100 5.91 -5.92 -3.70
CA THR A 100 4.60 -6.23 -3.14
C THR A 100 4.33 -7.72 -3.25
N SER A 101 4.45 -8.45 -2.14
CA SER A 101 3.98 -9.84 -2.06
C SER A 101 2.52 -9.90 -1.65
N TYR A 102 1.93 -11.09 -1.75
CA TYR A 102 0.56 -11.37 -1.32
C TYR A 102 0.29 -10.85 0.12
N GLU A 103 1.20 -11.10 1.06
CA GLU A 103 1.01 -10.72 2.46
C GLU A 103 1.02 -9.20 2.67
N ILE A 104 1.74 -8.44 1.82
CA ILE A 104 1.71 -6.97 1.88
C ILE A 104 0.32 -6.46 1.48
N VAL A 105 -0.25 -7.00 0.40
CA VAL A 105 -1.61 -6.63 -0.05
C VAL A 105 -2.65 -7.10 0.96
N GLN A 106 -2.50 -8.29 1.52
CA GLN A 106 -3.40 -8.83 2.55
C GLN A 106 -3.43 -7.94 3.79
N LYS A 107 -2.27 -7.49 4.28
CA LYS A 107 -2.19 -6.57 5.42
C LYS A 107 -2.80 -5.20 5.10
N ALA A 108 -2.58 -4.69 3.88
CA ALA A 108 -3.22 -3.45 3.44
C ALA A 108 -4.75 -3.59 3.39
N LEU A 109 -5.26 -4.70 2.84
CA LEU A 109 -6.69 -5.02 2.77
C LEU A 109 -7.32 -5.09 4.16
N LEU A 110 -6.71 -5.84 5.08
CA LEU A 110 -7.19 -5.97 6.46
C LEU A 110 -7.12 -4.66 7.25
N ALA A 111 -6.14 -3.80 6.96
CA ALA A 111 -6.05 -2.46 7.54
C ALA A 111 -7.01 -1.45 6.89
N GLY A 112 -7.68 -1.83 5.79
CA GLY A 112 -8.61 -0.98 5.06
C GLY A 112 -7.94 0.06 4.16
N ILE A 113 -6.70 -0.18 3.72
CA ILE A 113 -5.95 0.72 2.84
C ILE A 113 -6.29 0.41 1.37
N PRO A 114 -6.95 1.31 0.63
CA PRO A 114 -7.43 1.04 -0.72
C PRO A 114 -6.38 1.25 -1.83
N LEU A 115 -5.19 1.78 -1.52
CA LEU A 115 -4.14 2.02 -2.52
C LEU A 115 -2.76 1.63 -1.98
N VAL A 116 -2.04 0.80 -2.76
CA VAL A 116 -0.68 0.34 -2.46
C VAL A 116 0.24 0.70 -3.62
N ALA A 117 1.25 1.50 -3.33
CA ALA A 117 2.29 1.95 -4.25
C ALA A 117 3.64 1.34 -3.87
N ALA A 118 4.25 0.59 -4.79
CA ALA A 118 5.53 -0.06 -4.56
C ALA A 118 6.63 0.42 -5.51
N VAL A 119 7.83 0.59 -4.97
CA VAL A 119 9.03 0.93 -5.77
C VAL A 119 9.42 -0.21 -6.71
N SER A 120 9.08 -1.46 -6.37
CA SER A 120 9.41 -2.65 -7.16
C SER A 120 8.17 -3.39 -7.68
N ALA A 121 8.37 -4.59 -8.22
CA ALA A 121 7.32 -5.40 -8.84
C ALA A 121 6.36 -6.03 -7.81
N PRO A 122 5.06 -6.18 -8.14
CA PRO A 122 4.17 -7.10 -7.44
C PRO A 122 4.31 -8.55 -7.93
N SER A 123 3.93 -9.53 -7.10
CA SER A 123 3.75 -10.93 -7.53
C SER A 123 2.36 -11.17 -8.12
N SER A 124 2.16 -12.21 -8.94
CA SER A 124 0.83 -12.53 -9.50
C SER A 124 -0.26 -12.67 -8.44
N LEU A 125 0.02 -13.39 -7.36
CA LEU A 125 -0.92 -13.55 -6.25
C LEU A 125 -1.25 -12.23 -5.52
N ALA A 126 -0.34 -11.25 -5.56
CA ALA A 126 -0.60 -9.92 -5.00
C ALA A 126 -1.54 -9.12 -5.90
N ILE A 127 -1.41 -9.27 -7.23
CA ILE A 127 -2.31 -8.67 -8.22
C ILE A 127 -3.71 -9.26 -8.08
N GLU A 128 -3.82 -10.60 -8.03
CA GLU A 128 -5.10 -11.29 -7.85
C GLU A 128 -5.83 -10.83 -6.57
N LEU A 129 -5.11 -10.78 -5.44
CA LEU A 129 -5.71 -10.28 -4.20
C LEU A 129 -6.08 -8.80 -4.28
N ALA A 130 -5.33 -7.98 -5.02
CA ALA A 130 -5.64 -6.56 -5.17
C ALA A 130 -6.93 -6.35 -5.98
N GLU A 131 -7.10 -7.08 -7.08
CA GLU A 131 -8.33 -7.08 -7.91
C GLU A 131 -9.56 -7.57 -7.11
N GLU A 132 -9.41 -8.64 -6.33
CA GLU A 132 -10.53 -9.14 -5.52
C GLU A 132 -10.80 -8.25 -4.31
N GLY A 133 -9.75 -7.68 -3.73
CA GLY A 133 -9.79 -6.87 -2.52
C GLY A 133 -10.21 -5.41 -2.77
N GLY A 134 -10.40 -4.98 -4.01
CA GLY A 134 -10.73 -3.60 -4.31
C GLY A 134 -9.55 -2.64 -4.11
N ILE A 135 -8.30 -3.11 -4.21
CA ILE A 135 -7.09 -2.30 -3.95
C ILE A 135 -6.47 -1.84 -5.26
N THR A 136 -6.24 -0.52 -5.37
CA THR A 136 -5.39 0.02 -6.42
C THR A 136 -3.94 -0.35 -6.16
N LEU A 137 -3.40 -1.24 -6.99
CA LEU A 137 -2.04 -1.74 -6.86
C LEU A 137 -1.14 -1.14 -7.92
N LEU A 138 -0.12 -0.39 -7.48
CA LEU A 138 0.87 0.25 -8.33
C LEU A 138 2.24 -0.37 -8.08
N GLY A 139 2.98 -0.63 -9.15
CA GLY A 139 4.35 -1.14 -9.07
C GLY A 139 5.29 -0.34 -9.93
N PHE A 140 6.59 -0.49 -9.64
CA PHE A 140 7.66 0.28 -10.29
C PHE A 140 7.43 1.80 -10.22
N VAL A 141 6.92 2.30 -9.08
CA VAL A 141 6.75 3.73 -8.85
C VAL A 141 8.12 4.37 -8.65
N ARG A 142 8.64 5.02 -9.69
CA ARG A 142 9.97 5.65 -9.70
C ARG A 142 10.07 6.74 -10.76
N GLY A 143 10.73 7.84 -10.43
CA GLY A 143 10.83 8.99 -11.33
C GLY A 143 9.42 9.49 -11.67
N GLU A 144 9.10 9.53 -12.96
CA GLU A 144 7.81 10.05 -13.46
C GLU A 144 6.85 8.95 -13.94
N ARG A 145 7.08 7.70 -13.56
CA ARG A 145 6.36 6.54 -14.08
C ARG A 145 6.03 5.51 -13.00
N PHE A 146 4.92 4.83 -13.22
CA PHE A 146 4.47 3.64 -12.50
C PHE A 146 3.59 2.81 -13.44
N ASN A 147 3.42 1.53 -13.10
CA ASN A 147 2.44 0.66 -13.73
C ASN A 147 1.26 0.46 -12.79
N ILE A 148 0.05 0.51 -13.33
CA ILE A 148 -1.17 0.13 -12.60
C ILE A 148 -1.43 -1.35 -12.88
N TYR A 149 -1.59 -2.14 -11.81
CA TYR A 149 -1.85 -3.58 -11.89
C TYR A 149 -3.27 -3.97 -11.50
N ALA A 150 -3.97 -3.12 -10.73
CA ALA A 150 -5.36 -3.33 -10.34
C ALA A 150 -6.04 -1.99 -10.04
N HIS A 151 -7.35 -1.92 -10.25
CA HIS A 151 -8.23 -0.78 -9.92
C HIS A 151 -7.70 0.61 -10.34
N PRO A 152 -7.53 0.88 -11.65
CA PRO A 152 -7.01 2.16 -12.16
C PRO A 152 -7.89 3.37 -11.86
N GLU A 153 -9.19 3.17 -11.58
CA GLU A 153 -10.19 4.22 -11.39
C GLU A 153 -9.91 5.21 -10.25
N ARG A 154 -8.96 4.92 -9.35
CA ARG A 154 -8.56 5.82 -8.26
C ARG A 154 -7.45 6.80 -8.64
N ILE A 155 -6.86 6.67 -9.83
CA ILE A 155 -5.80 7.53 -10.31
C ILE A 155 -6.40 8.50 -11.32
N ASP A 156 -6.39 9.79 -10.99
CA ASP A 156 -6.82 10.84 -11.91
C ASP A 156 -5.86 10.94 -13.09
N SER A 157 -6.39 11.40 -14.23
CA SER A 157 -5.63 11.57 -15.48
C SER A 157 -4.54 12.63 -15.37
#